data_AF-A0A5S3WN05-F1
#
_entry.id   AF-A0A5S3WN05-F1
#
_cell.length_a   1.000
_cell.length_b   1.000
_cell.length_c   1.000
_cell.angle_alpha   90.00
_cell.angle_beta   90.00
_cell.angle_gamma   90.00
#
_symmetry.space_group_name_H-M   'P 1'
#
loop_
_entity.id
_entity.type
_entity.pdbx_description
1 polymer ?
#
loop_
_entity_poly.entity_id
_entity_poly.type
_entity_poly.pdbx_seq_one_letter_code
_entity_poly.pdbx_strand_id
1 'polypeptide(L)' 'MPTARKKQVSLCDTKYYHCISRCVRRAFLCGEDRFTGRSYEHRRDWVEEKLLTLAKV' A
#
# COMPACT_ATOMS: atom_id res chain seq x y z
N MET A 1 20.10 15.41 -2.15
CA MET A 1 20.50 14.26 -1.30
C MET A 1 19.25 13.60 -0.75
N PRO A 2 19.05 12.28 -0.92
CA PRO A 2 17.89 11.61 -0.33
C PRO A 2 18.01 11.58 1.21
N THR A 3 16.97 12.05 1.90
CA THR A 3 16.90 12.05 3.37
C THR A 3 16.44 10.70 3.89
N ALA A 4 17.06 10.22 4.98
CA ALA A 4 16.67 8.94 5.59
C ALA A 4 15.21 8.98 6.08
N ARG A 5 14.41 7.96 5.72
CA ARG A 5 12.95 7.93 5.97
C ARG A 5 12.54 8.07 7.43
N LYS A 6 13.38 7.59 8.36
CA LYS A 6 13.19 7.77 9.80
C LYS A 6 13.26 9.23 10.28
N LYS A 7 13.91 10.11 9.51
CA LYS A 7 13.98 11.55 9.77
C LYS A 7 12.81 12.31 9.13
N GLN A 8 12.04 11.66 8.26
CA GLN A 8 10.93 12.27 7.52
C GLN A 8 9.57 11.93 8.15
N VAL A 9 9.53 11.01 9.12
CA VAL A 9 8.28 10.45 9.64
C VAL A 9 8.36 10.31 11.15
N SER A 10 7.35 10.82 11.86
CA SER A 10 7.18 10.67 13.31
C SER A 10 6.41 9.40 13.63
N LEU A 11 7.02 8.48 14.39
CA LEU A 11 6.34 7.28 14.86
C LEU A 11 5.36 7.56 16.00
N CYS A 12 5.55 8.64 16.75
CA CYS A 12 4.60 9.04 17.79
C CYS A 12 3.26 9.44 17.16
N ASP A 13 3.31 10.21 16.07
CA ASP A 13 2.13 10.70 15.36
C ASP A 13 1.56 9.66 14.40
N THR A 14 2.41 8.78 13.86
CA THR A 14 2.01 7.74 12.90
C THR A 14 2.53 6.36 13.34
N LYS A 15 2.00 5.85 14.47
CA LYS A 15 2.44 4.61 15.14
C LYS A 15 2.49 3.37 14.25
N TYR A 16 1.73 3.35 13.15
CA TYR A 16 1.66 2.23 12.20
C TYR A 16 2.37 2.47 10.87
N TYR A 17 3.07 3.60 10.68
CA TYR A 17 3.66 3.95 9.39
C TYR A 17 4.63 2.87 8.87
N HIS A 18 5.47 2.30 9.73
CA HIS A 18 6.40 1.24 9.29
C HIS A 18 5.71 -0.08 8.98
N CYS A 19 4.71 -0.48 9.77
CA CYS A 19 3.92 -1.68 9.52
C CYS A 19 3.17 -1.54 8.20
N ILE A 20 2.41 -0.45 8.04
CA ILE A 20 1.67 -0.16 6.82
C ILE A 20 2.64 -0.03 5.65
N SER A 21 3.63 0.86 5.72
CA SER A 21 4.54 1.11 4.59
C SER A 21 5.35 -0.13 4.18
N ARG A 22 5.69 -1.07 5.08
CA ARG A 22 6.30 -2.35 4.68
C ARG A 22 5.28 -3.31 4.07
N CYS A 23 4.07 -3.37 4.62
CA CYS A 23 2.99 -4.20 4.09
C CYS A 23 2.52 -3.72 2.70
N VAL A 24 2.39 -2.41 2.47
CA VAL A 24 1.90 -1.90 1.16
C VAL A 24 3.00 -1.91 0.10
N ARG A 25 4.27 -1.74 0.49
CA ARG A 25 5.39 -1.68 -0.45
C ARG A 25 5.65 -3.10 -0.95
N ARG A 26 5.02 -3.43 -2.08
CA ARG A 26 4.92 -4.75 -2.77
C ARG A 26 3.70 -5.62 -2.43
N ALA A 27 2.65 -5.06 -1.81
CA ALA A 27 1.36 -5.78 -1.73
C ALA A 27 0.67 -5.92 -3.09
N PHE A 28 0.94 -4.99 -4.02
CA PHE A 28 0.31 -4.87 -5.34
C PHE A 28 -1.20 -5.15 -5.30
N LEU A 29 -1.99 -4.11 -5.01
CA LEU A 29 -3.45 -4.22 -5.02
C LEU A 29 -3.97 -4.59 -6.41
N CYS A 30 -3.34 -4.02 -7.44
CA CYS A 30 -3.56 -4.29 -8.86
C CYS A 30 -2.26 -3.98 -9.64
N GLY A 31 -2.20 -4.34 -10.92
CA GLY A 31 -1.02 -4.16 -11.78
C GLY A 31 -0.01 -5.30 -11.73
N GLU A 32 1.12 -5.11 -12.41
CA GLU A 32 2.18 -6.13 -12.56
C GLU A 32 3.39 -5.83 -11.68
N ASP A 33 3.86 -6.84 -10.94
CA ASP A 33 5.12 -6.75 -10.19
C ASP A 33 6.32 -6.88 -11.15
N ARG A 34 6.98 -5.76 -11.43
CA ARG A 34 8.15 -5.69 -12.34
C ARG A 34 9.32 -6.60 -11.95
N PHE A 35 9.42 -7.05 -10.70
CA PHE A 35 10.48 -7.95 -10.27
C PHE A 35 10.17 -9.43 -10.52
N THR A 36 8.89 -9.80 -10.53
CA THR A 36 8.44 -11.19 -10.65
C THR A 36 7.63 -11.46 -11.93
N GLY A 37 7.22 -10.42 -12.66
CA GLY A 37 6.33 -10.49 -13.82
C GLY A 37 4.89 -10.88 -13.48
N ARG A 38 4.54 -10.96 -12.18
CA ARG A 38 3.23 -11.45 -11.77
C ARG A 38 2.18 -10.34 -11.84
N SER A 39 1.11 -10.59 -12.58
CA SER A 39 -0.04 -9.69 -12.66
C SER A 39 -1.06 -9.93 -11.54
N TYR A 40 -1.46 -8.85 -10.89
CA TYR A 40 -2.49 -8.78 -9.85
C TYR A 40 -3.75 -8.05 -10.33
N GLU A 41 -3.87 -7.78 -11.63
CA GLU A 41 -5.03 -7.08 -12.21
C GLU A 41 -6.38 -7.76 -11.93
N HIS A 42 -6.39 -9.08 -11.76
CA HIS A 42 -7.58 -9.86 -11.40
C HIS A 42 -8.25 -9.44 -10.08
N ARG A 43 -7.59 -8.63 -9.24
CA ARG A 43 -8.13 -8.14 -7.96
C ARG A 43 -8.83 -6.80 -8.07
N ARG A 44 -8.75 -6.11 -9.21
CA ARG A 44 -9.21 -4.72 -9.37
C ARG A 44 -10.67 -4.55 -8.97
N ASP A 45 -11.55 -5.39 -9.50
CA ASP A 45 -13.00 -5.32 -9.24
C ASP A 45 -13.32 -5.54 -7.75
N TRP A 46 -12.66 -6.50 -7.12
CA TRP A 46 -12.82 -6.77 -5.68
C TRP A 46 -12.35 -5.59 -4.82
N VAL A 47 -11.23 -4.95 -5.18
CA VAL A 47 -10.72 -3.77 -4.47
C VAL A 47 -11.70 -2.60 -4.61
N GLU A 48 -12.23 -2.37 -5.80
CA GLU A 48 -13.22 -1.32 -6.07
C GLU A 48 -14.50 -1.52 -5.26
N GLU A 49 -15.08 -2.72 -5.30
CA GLU A 49 -16.27 -3.07 -4.52
C GLU A 49 -16.05 -2.87 -3.01
N LYS A 50 -14.87 -3.28 -2.52
CA LYS A 50 -14.52 -3.13 -1.11
C LYS A 50 -14.40 -1.66 -0.71
N LEU A 51 -13.79 -0.82 -1.55
CA LEU A 51 -13.69 0.62 -1.31
C LEU A 51 -15.08 1.28 -1.29
N LEU A 52 -15.94 0.95 -2.26
CA LEU A 52 -17.32 1.45 -2.31
C LEU A 52 -18.11 1.05 -1.06
N THR A 53 -17.92 -0.18 -0.58
CA THR A 53 -18.57 -0.66 0.65
C THR A 53 -18.07 0.10 1.88
N LEU A 54 -16.77 0.33 2.00
CA LEU A 54 -16.17 1.04 3.13
C LEU A 54 -16.47 2.55 3.12
N ALA A 55 -16.77 3.14 1.96
CA ALA A 55 -17.12 4.55 1.83
C ALA A 55 -18.58 4.85 2.20
N LYS A 56 -19.46 3.83 2.24
CA LYS A 56 -20.87 3.95 2.65
C LYS A 56 -21.05 4.05 4.17
N VAL A 57 -20.11 4.68 4.87
CA VAL A 57 -20.20 4.97 6.32
C VAL A 57 -21.15 6.14 6.55
#